data_AF-A0A7C4C7Y9-F1
#
_entry.id   AF-A0A7C4C7Y9-F1
#
_cell.length_a   1.000
_cell.length_b   1.000
_cell.length_c   1.000
_cell.angle_alpha   90.00
_cell.angle_beta   90.00
_cell.angle_gamma   90.00
#
_symmetry.space_group_name_H-M   'P 1'
#
loop_
_entity.id
_entity.type
_entity.pdbx_description
1 polymer ?
#
loop_
_entity_poly.entity_id
_entity_poly.type
_entity_poly.pdbx_seq_one_letter_code
_entity_poly.pdbx_strand_id
1 'polypeptide(L)'
;DFLPLNNTSGVPVLPTRDSPNREDRSLDTLIPDLETVVAWALVHTGQSQVTLLGVSLGTMPSVAVAVRYPERVNAVVLDSPVALGDEIERYGGLLRLPVVEIIRAVDPALISENTIAALDQPLLMFVHGRDRVTPPGPARKIYERAPGPKELVEFPGLSHGMGQYLATEQYVNGIEPFLARVWDVPAIAWRYVPAETTTR
;
A
#
# COMPACT_ATOMS: atom_id res chain seq x y z
N ASP A 1 -4.76 -27.56 4.61
CA ASP A 1 -5.07 -28.15 3.30
C ASP A 1 -4.83 -27.14 2.18
N PHE A 2 -3.61 -27.10 1.67
CA PHE A 2 -3.15 -26.14 0.65
C PHE A 2 -2.99 -26.77 -0.74
N LEU A 3 -3.53 -27.97 -0.97
CA LEU A 3 -3.49 -28.64 -2.26
C LEU A 3 -4.91 -28.93 -2.76
N PRO A 4 -5.25 -28.58 -4.01
CA PRO A 4 -6.53 -28.96 -4.59
C PRO A 4 -6.65 -30.49 -4.68
N LEU A 5 -7.86 -30.99 -4.40
CA LEU A 5 -8.21 -32.41 -4.25
C LEU A 5 -7.92 -33.31 -5.47
N ASN A 6 -7.47 -32.75 -6.60
CA ASN A 6 -7.27 -33.48 -7.85
C ASN A 6 -5.79 -33.62 -8.27
N ASN A 7 -4.84 -33.46 -7.34
CA ASN A 7 -3.42 -33.64 -7.63
C ASN A 7 -2.99 -35.12 -7.55
N THR A 8 -3.11 -35.86 -8.65
CA THR A 8 -2.60 -37.25 -8.76
C THR A 8 -1.09 -37.35 -8.98
N SER A 9 -0.36 -36.23 -9.15
CA SER A 9 1.08 -36.22 -9.46
C SER A 9 1.98 -35.72 -8.32
N GLY A 10 1.42 -35.19 -7.24
CA GLY A 10 2.18 -34.67 -6.09
C GLY A 10 2.95 -33.38 -6.35
N VAL A 11 2.84 -32.80 -7.55
CA VAL A 11 3.44 -31.50 -7.92
C VAL A 11 2.38 -30.41 -7.79
N PRO A 12 2.60 -29.32 -7.05
CA PRO A 12 1.66 -28.20 -7.01
C PRO A 12 1.47 -27.63 -8.42
N VAL A 13 0.31 -27.86 -9.03
CA VAL A 13 -0.05 -27.24 -10.32
C VAL A 13 -0.63 -25.87 -10.01
N LEU A 14 0.09 -24.82 -10.36
CA LEU A 14 -0.43 -23.45 -10.29
C LEU A 14 -1.52 -23.29 -11.36
N PRO A 15 -2.70 -22.73 -11.01
CA PRO A 15 -3.78 -22.52 -11.98
C PRO A 15 -3.31 -21.60 -13.12
N THR A 16 -3.59 -21.99 -14.35
CA THR A 16 -3.29 -21.21 -15.56
C THR A 16 -4.26 -20.02 -15.70
N ARG A 17 -3.92 -19.06 -16.57
CA ARG A 17 -4.69 -17.83 -16.82
C ARG A 17 -6.16 -18.10 -17.17
N ASP A 18 -6.46 -19.22 -17.82
CA ASP A 18 -7.77 -19.47 -18.43
C ASP A 18 -8.70 -20.36 -17.56
N SER A 19 -8.45 -20.46 -16.25
CA SER A 19 -9.23 -21.33 -15.35
C SER A 19 -10.58 -20.69 -14.95
N PRO A 20 -11.74 -21.34 -15.23
CA PRO A 20 -13.08 -20.72 -15.07
C PRO A 20 -13.53 -20.52 -13.61
N ASN A 21 -12.86 -21.15 -12.64
CA ASN A 21 -13.13 -21.01 -11.20
C ASN A 21 -12.02 -20.25 -10.46
N ARG A 22 -11.12 -19.57 -11.19
CA ARG A 22 -10.10 -18.72 -10.58
C ARG A 22 -10.79 -17.46 -10.09
N GLU A 23 -10.92 -17.30 -8.77
CA GLU A 23 -10.89 -15.93 -8.21
C GLU A 23 -9.59 -15.32 -8.71
N ASP A 24 -9.66 -14.29 -9.55
CA ASP A 24 -8.45 -13.73 -10.16
C ASP A 24 -7.68 -12.91 -9.14
N ARG A 25 -7.01 -13.61 -8.24
CA ARG A 25 -6.09 -13.09 -7.23
C ARG A 25 -4.73 -12.78 -7.88
N SER A 26 -4.74 -12.16 -9.06
CA SER A 26 -3.53 -11.76 -9.78
C SER A 26 -3.11 -10.36 -9.34
N LEU A 27 -1.81 -10.10 -9.30
CA LEU A 27 -1.29 -8.74 -9.16
C LEU A 27 -1.69 -7.86 -10.36
N ASP A 28 -1.97 -8.48 -11.51
CA ASP A 28 -2.31 -7.80 -12.76
C ASP A 28 -3.62 -7.02 -12.67
N THR A 29 -4.53 -7.36 -11.74
CA THR A 29 -5.81 -6.66 -11.58
C THR A 29 -5.71 -5.44 -10.66
N LEU A 30 -4.66 -5.34 -9.83
CA LEU A 30 -4.57 -4.33 -8.78
C LEU A 30 -4.63 -2.89 -9.32
N ILE A 31 -3.95 -2.63 -10.44
CA ILE A 31 -3.97 -1.30 -11.06
C ILE A 31 -5.31 -1.02 -11.76
N PRO A 32 -5.80 -1.88 -12.69
CA PRO A 32 -7.11 -1.68 -13.33
C PRO A 32 -8.28 -1.54 -12.34
N ASP A 33 -8.26 -2.29 -11.24
CA ASP A 33 -9.29 -2.21 -10.20
C ASP A 33 -9.25 -0.84 -9.51
N LEU A 34 -8.06 -0.37 -9.11
CA LEU A 34 -7.93 0.95 -8.49
C LEU A 34 -8.25 2.08 -9.48
N GLU A 35 -7.86 1.97 -10.75
CA GLU A 35 -8.24 2.93 -11.81
C GLU A 35 -9.77 3.04 -11.94
N THR A 36 -10.47 1.91 -11.88
CA THR A 36 -11.94 1.86 -11.93
C THR A 36 -12.56 2.53 -10.71
N VAL A 37 -12.04 2.26 -9.50
CA VAL A 37 -12.51 2.89 -8.26
C VAL A 37 -12.26 4.40 -8.28
N VAL A 38 -11.09 4.86 -8.73
CA VAL A 38 -10.78 6.29 -8.86
C VAL A 38 -11.75 6.95 -9.83
N ALA A 39 -11.94 6.38 -11.03
CA ALA A 39 -12.86 6.92 -12.02
C ALA A 39 -14.30 7.01 -11.46
N TRP A 40 -14.76 5.97 -10.78
CA TRP A 40 -16.07 5.96 -10.11
C TRP A 40 -16.17 7.05 -9.03
N ALA A 41 -15.15 7.18 -8.16
CA ALA A 41 -15.15 8.13 -7.06
C ALA A 41 -15.20 9.58 -7.55
N LEU A 42 -14.44 9.92 -8.59
CA LEU A 42 -14.45 11.25 -9.20
C LEU A 42 -15.83 11.61 -9.74
N VAL A 43 -16.46 10.69 -10.49
CA VAL A 43 -17.81 10.89 -11.03
C VAL A 43 -18.85 10.99 -9.91
N HIS A 44 -18.76 10.11 -8.91
CA HIS A 44 -19.77 10.01 -7.85
C HIS A 44 -19.73 11.20 -6.87
N THR A 45 -18.54 11.73 -6.59
CA THR A 45 -18.35 12.85 -5.66
C THR A 45 -18.39 14.22 -6.36
N GLY A 46 -18.22 14.25 -7.68
CA GLY A 46 -18.06 15.49 -8.45
C GLY A 46 -16.69 16.18 -8.24
N GLN A 47 -15.76 15.53 -7.53
CA GLN A 47 -14.40 16.04 -7.35
C GLN A 47 -13.53 15.78 -8.58
N SER A 48 -12.56 16.66 -8.83
CA SER A 48 -11.57 16.47 -9.90
C SER A 48 -10.41 15.56 -9.50
N GLN A 49 -10.19 15.36 -8.19
CA GLN A 49 -9.10 14.56 -7.65
C GLN A 49 -9.55 13.70 -6.47
N VAL A 50 -8.72 12.71 -6.11
CA VAL A 50 -8.84 11.92 -4.87
C VAL A 50 -7.48 11.85 -4.15
N THR A 51 -7.50 11.61 -2.83
CA THR A 51 -6.32 11.17 -2.09
C THR A 51 -6.34 9.64 -2.01
N LEU A 52 -5.24 9.00 -2.38
CA LEU A 52 -5.12 7.54 -2.30
C LEU A 52 -4.51 7.13 -0.97
N LEU A 53 -5.19 6.25 -0.22
CA LEU A 53 -4.64 5.58 0.95
C LEU A 53 -4.49 4.09 0.66
N GLY A 54 -3.24 3.64 0.56
CA GLY A 54 -2.90 2.24 0.39
C GLY A 54 -2.42 1.63 1.70
N VAL A 55 -2.90 0.44 2.04
CA VAL A 55 -2.40 -0.36 3.18
C VAL A 55 -1.81 -1.65 2.65
N SER A 56 -0.61 -2.02 3.10
CA SER A 56 0.03 -3.28 2.71
C SER A 56 0.08 -3.42 1.18
N LEU A 57 -0.44 -4.51 0.61
CA LEU A 57 -0.53 -4.72 -0.85
C LEU A 57 -1.16 -3.53 -1.61
N GLY A 58 -2.14 -2.83 -1.00
CA GLY A 58 -2.80 -1.67 -1.61
C GLY A 58 -1.87 -0.47 -1.84
N THR A 59 -0.68 -0.45 -1.23
CA THR A 59 0.32 0.59 -1.46
C THR A 59 0.87 0.56 -2.89
N MET A 60 1.01 -0.63 -3.48
CA MET A 60 1.58 -0.81 -4.82
C MET A 60 0.74 -0.14 -5.92
N PRO A 61 -0.56 -0.44 -6.08
CA PRO A 61 -1.37 0.24 -7.07
C PRO A 61 -1.59 1.73 -6.73
N SER A 62 -1.56 2.13 -5.45
CA SER A 62 -1.70 3.54 -5.07
C SER A 62 -0.58 4.40 -5.65
N VAL A 63 0.67 3.92 -5.58
CA VAL A 63 1.81 4.58 -6.22
C VAL A 63 1.67 4.56 -7.74
N ALA A 64 1.36 3.39 -8.32
CA ALA A 64 1.24 3.23 -9.76
C ALA A 64 0.19 4.17 -10.38
N VAL A 65 -1.01 4.25 -9.79
CA VAL A 65 -2.12 5.07 -10.27
C VAL A 65 -1.81 6.56 -10.08
N ALA A 66 -1.21 6.96 -8.96
CA ALA A 66 -0.82 8.35 -8.74
C ALA A 66 0.21 8.84 -9.77
N VAL A 67 1.17 8.00 -10.15
CA VAL A 67 2.16 8.31 -11.19
C VAL A 67 1.52 8.31 -12.59
N ARG A 68 0.59 7.40 -12.88
CA ARG A 68 -0.08 7.32 -14.19
C ARG A 68 -1.08 8.44 -14.44
N TYR A 69 -1.78 8.89 -13.40
CA TYR A 69 -2.86 9.87 -13.48
C TYR A 69 -2.65 11.02 -12.49
N PRO A 70 -1.57 11.80 -12.65
CA PRO A 70 -1.24 12.83 -11.68
C PRO A 70 -2.30 13.93 -11.57
N GLU A 71 -3.08 14.14 -12.62
CA GLU A 71 -4.20 15.08 -12.63
C GLU A 71 -5.40 14.62 -11.81
N ARG A 72 -5.49 13.34 -11.45
CA ARG A 72 -6.62 12.72 -10.72
C ARG A 72 -6.31 12.42 -9.25
N VAL A 73 -5.05 12.52 -8.86
CA VAL A 73 -4.60 12.19 -7.51
C VAL A 73 -3.90 13.41 -6.91
N ASN A 74 -4.42 13.93 -5.80
CA ASN A 74 -3.83 15.11 -5.15
C ASN A 74 -2.76 14.76 -4.12
N ALA A 75 -2.78 13.52 -3.58
CA ALA A 75 -1.88 13.06 -2.54
C ALA A 75 -1.91 11.54 -2.40
N VAL A 76 -0.85 10.97 -1.81
CA VAL A 76 -0.75 9.53 -1.52
C VAL A 76 -0.38 9.31 -0.04
N VAL A 77 -1.09 8.39 0.61
CA VAL A 77 -0.82 7.88 1.95
C VAL A 77 -0.49 6.40 1.86
N LEU A 78 0.68 5.99 2.35
CA LEU A 78 1.11 4.60 2.35
C LEU A 78 1.25 4.08 3.78
N ASP A 79 0.49 3.05 4.14
CA ASP A 79 0.59 2.37 5.43
C ASP A 79 1.22 0.98 5.26
N SER A 80 2.35 0.77 5.92
CA SER A 80 3.11 -0.49 5.86
C SER A 80 3.41 -0.92 4.40
N PRO A 81 4.14 -0.09 3.63
CA PRO A 81 4.28 -0.29 2.20
C PRO A 81 5.07 -1.55 1.84
N VAL A 82 4.64 -2.18 0.74
CA VAL A 82 5.28 -3.35 0.18
C VAL A 82 6.38 -2.93 -0.79
N ALA A 83 7.61 -3.31 -0.48
CA ALA A 83 8.73 -3.28 -1.42
C ALA A 83 8.76 -4.61 -2.18
N LEU A 84 7.96 -4.71 -3.25
CA LEU A 84 7.71 -5.98 -3.92
C LEU A 84 9.00 -6.60 -4.50
N GLY A 85 9.86 -5.79 -5.12
CA GLY A 85 11.14 -6.25 -5.66
C GLY A 85 12.04 -6.82 -4.56
N ASP A 86 12.19 -6.08 -3.45
CA ASP A 86 12.96 -6.54 -2.29
C ASP A 86 12.37 -7.85 -1.70
N GLU A 87 11.04 -8.01 -1.66
CA GLU A 87 10.39 -9.25 -1.18
C GLU A 87 10.58 -10.42 -2.16
N ILE A 88 10.48 -10.20 -3.47
CA ILE A 88 10.77 -11.22 -4.49
C ILE A 88 12.23 -11.67 -4.39
N GLU A 89 13.18 -10.75 -4.24
CA GLU A 89 14.60 -11.09 -4.06
C GLU A 89 14.83 -11.89 -2.77
N ARG A 90 14.22 -11.45 -1.67
CA ARG A 90 14.36 -12.10 -0.35
C ARG A 90 13.85 -13.54 -0.37
N TYR A 91 12.61 -13.77 -0.82
CA TYR A 91 12.02 -15.11 -0.82
C TYR A 91 12.53 -15.95 -1.98
N GLY A 92 12.74 -15.35 -3.14
CA GLY A 92 13.26 -16.05 -4.31
C GLY A 92 14.69 -16.54 -4.11
N GLY A 93 15.55 -15.76 -3.46
CA GLY A 93 16.89 -16.21 -3.06
C GLY A 93 16.87 -17.37 -2.07
N LEU A 94 16.00 -17.28 -1.04
CA LEU A 94 15.83 -18.35 -0.05
C LEU A 94 15.34 -19.66 -0.68
N LEU A 95 14.41 -19.57 -1.64
CA LEU A 95 13.75 -20.71 -2.28
C LEU A 95 14.41 -21.13 -3.61
N ARG A 96 15.50 -20.47 -4.02
CA ARG A 96 16.19 -20.67 -5.31
C ARG A 96 15.26 -20.57 -6.53
N LEU A 97 14.34 -19.63 -6.49
CA LEU A 97 13.41 -19.33 -7.58
C LEU A 97 14.09 -18.49 -8.68
N PRO A 98 13.58 -18.51 -9.92
CA PRO A 98 14.06 -17.66 -11.01
C PRO A 98 13.66 -16.19 -10.80
N VAL A 99 14.37 -15.49 -9.90
CA VAL A 99 14.06 -14.13 -9.44
C VAL A 99 13.94 -13.14 -10.60
N VAL A 100 14.87 -13.21 -11.57
CA VAL A 100 14.90 -12.29 -12.71
C VAL A 100 13.66 -12.46 -13.58
N GLU A 101 13.25 -13.69 -13.81
CA GLU A 101 12.06 -14.04 -14.60
C GLU A 101 10.78 -13.63 -13.88
N ILE A 102 10.71 -13.81 -12.55
CA ILE A 102 9.57 -13.37 -11.74
C ILE A 102 9.43 -11.85 -11.79
N ILE A 103 10.52 -11.10 -11.57
CA ILE A 103 10.51 -9.63 -11.65
C ILE A 103 10.06 -9.18 -13.04
N ARG A 104 10.53 -9.82 -14.12
CA ARG A 104 10.13 -9.50 -15.50
C ARG A 104 8.67 -9.83 -15.81
N ALA A 105 8.05 -10.73 -15.06
CA ALA A 105 6.67 -11.14 -15.25
C ALA A 105 5.67 -10.23 -14.52
N VAL A 106 6.12 -9.40 -13.58
CA VAL A 106 5.27 -8.44 -12.86
C VAL A 106 5.22 -7.11 -13.61
N ASP A 107 4.06 -6.44 -13.60
CA ASP A 107 3.96 -5.05 -14.08
C ASP A 107 4.99 -4.17 -13.34
N PRO A 108 5.96 -3.56 -14.03
CA PRO A 108 7.00 -2.77 -13.38
C PRO A 108 6.43 -1.58 -12.59
N ALA A 109 5.21 -1.11 -12.89
CA ALA A 109 4.55 -0.05 -12.13
C ALA A 109 4.16 -0.48 -10.70
N LEU A 110 4.06 -1.79 -10.44
CA LEU A 110 3.79 -2.33 -9.10
C LEU A 110 5.05 -2.41 -8.23
N ILE A 111 6.25 -2.28 -8.81
CA ILE A 111 7.51 -2.27 -8.08
C ILE A 111 7.77 -0.84 -7.57
N SER A 112 7.12 -0.51 -6.45
CA SER A 112 7.12 0.84 -5.89
C SER A 112 8.51 1.39 -5.62
N GLU A 113 9.50 0.54 -5.34
CA GLU A 113 10.92 0.92 -5.17
C GLU A 113 11.52 1.62 -6.40
N ASN A 114 10.97 1.33 -7.58
CA ASN A 114 11.36 1.93 -8.85
C ASN A 114 10.40 3.06 -9.26
N THR A 115 9.10 2.87 -9.05
CA THR A 115 8.07 3.80 -9.51
C THR A 115 7.96 5.06 -8.66
N ILE A 116 8.27 5.00 -7.36
CA ILE A 116 8.08 6.12 -6.42
C ILE A 116 8.87 7.38 -6.78
N ALA A 117 9.98 7.24 -7.52
CA ALA A 117 10.80 8.38 -7.94
C ALA A 117 10.08 9.32 -8.94
N ALA A 118 8.99 8.86 -9.56
CA ALA A 118 8.16 9.63 -10.48
C ALA A 118 6.89 10.20 -9.82
N LEU A 119 6.74 10.07 -8.49
CA LEU A 119 5.58 10.58 -7.76
C LEU A 119 5.70 12.10 -7.54
N ASP A 120 4.84 12.88 -8.19
CA ASP A 120 4.83 14.34 -8.04
C ASP A 120 3.99 14.84 -6.85
N GLN A 121 3.10 13.98 -6.33
CA GLN A 121 2.17 14.32 -5.26
C GLN A 121 2.84 14.31 -3.87
N PRO A 122 2.30 15.09 -2.92
CA PRO A 122 2.61 14.92 -1.50
C PRO A 122 2.42 13.47 -1.02
N LEU A 123 3.39 12.99 -0.25
CA LEU A 123 3.43 11.64 0.30
C LEU A 123 3.40 11.65 1.83
N LEU A 124 2.50 10.89 2.44
CA LEU A 124 2.59 10.51 3.86
C LEU A 124 2.85 9.00 3.95
N MET A 125 3.83 8.58 4.74
CA MET A 125 4.14 7.17 4.93
C MET A 125 4.13 6.77 6.40
N PHE A 126 3.45 5.66 6.71
CA PHE A 126 3.48 5.01 8.01
C PHE A 126 4.36 3.75 7.97
N VAL A 127 5.31 3.66 8.90
CA VAL A 127 6.26 2.53 9.00
C VAL A 127 6.23 1.89 10.37
N HIS A 128 6.20 0.55 10.43
CA HIS A 128 6.04 -0.20 11.67
C HIS A 128 7.32 -0.99 11.98
N GLY A 129 7.93 -0.72 13.13
CA GLY A 129 9.27 -1.20 13.46
C GLY A 129 9.37 -2.70 13.75
N ARG A 130 8.27 -3.34 14.17
CA ARG A 130 8.18 -4.79 14.37
C ARG A 130 7.42 -5.50 13.26
N ASP A 131 7.28 -4.86 12.11
CA ASP A 131 6.68 -5.46 10.94
C ASP A 131 7.55 -6.59 10.40
N ARG A 132 6.95 -7.79 10.34
CA ARG A 132 7.58 -9.00 9.78
C ARG A 132 7.03 -9.37 8.41
N VAL A 133 5.95 -8.72 7.98
CA VAL A 133 5.31 -8.92 6.68
C VAL A 133 5.98 -8.01 5.65
N THR A 134 6.08 -6.72 5.95
CA THR A 134 6.81 -5.71 5.17
C THR A 134 7.86 -5.07 6.06
N PRO A 135 9.08 -5.61 6.13
CA PRO A 135 10.09 -5.12 7.05
C PRO A 135 10.36 -3.62 6.84
N PRO A 136 10.62 -2.87 7.93
CA PRO A 136 10.71 -1.41 7.86
C PRO A 136 11.93 -0.91 7.06
N GLY A 137 12.96 -1.73 6.88
CA GLY A 137 14.15 -1.38 6.07
C GLY A 137 13.79 -1.09 4.61
N PRO A 138 13.28 -2.07 3.85
CA PRO A 138 12.74 -1.89 2.50
C PRO A 138 11.72 -0.74 2.39
N ALA A 139 10.77 -0.64 3.33
CA ALA A 139 9.81 0.47 3.36
C ALA A 139 10.50 1.84 3.40
N ARG A 140 11.50 2.04 4.27
CA ARG A 140 12.26 3.31 4.34
C ARG A 140 12.99 3.64 3.03
N LYS A 141 13.49 2.65 2.29
CA LYS A 141 14.10 2.90 0.98
C LYS A 141 13.11 3.53 -0.01
N ILE A 142 11.83 3.10 0.02
CA ILE A 142 10.77 3.70 -0.81
C ILE A 142 10.61 5.19 -0.44
N TYR A 143 10.49 5.50 0.85
CA TYR A 143 10.39 6.88 1.31
C TYR A 143 11.60 7.74 0.93
N GLU A 144 12.82 7.22 1.09
CA GLU A 144 14.04 7.93 0.75
C GLU A 144 14.09 8.31 -0.74
N ARG A 145 13.60 7.43 -1.63
CA ARG A 145 13.56 7.65 -3.08
C ARG A 145 12.46 8.60 -3.56
N ALA A 146 11.38 8.80 -2.79
CA ALA A 146 10.31 9.73 -3.17
C ALA A 146 10.85 11.18 -3.28
N PRO A 147 10.49 11.96 -4.31
CA PRO A 147 11.09 13.28 -4.54
C PRO A 147 10.62 14.35 -3.52
N GLY A 148 9.42 14.18 -2.94
CA GLY A 148 8.83 15.10 -1.97
C GLY A 148 7.88 16.13 -2.60
N PRO A 149 7.06 16.85 -1.81
CA PRO A 149 7.03 16.88 -0.34
C PRO A 149 6.61 15.54 0.28
N LYS A 150 7.27 15.14 1.38
CA LYS A 150 7.05 13.83 2.02
C LYS A 150 7.15 13.89 3.53
N GLU A 151 6.32 13.08 4.20
CA GLU A 151 6.23 12.95 5.65
C GLU A 151 6.29 11.48 6.06
N LEU A 152 6.97 11.19 7.18
CA LEU A 152 7.13 9.85 7.72
C LEU A 152 6.66 9.81 9.17
N VAL A 153 5.77 8.86 9.47
CA VAL A 153 5.32 8.54 10.82
C VAL A 153 5.76 7.12 11.16
N GLU A 154 6.58 6.98 12.20
CA GLU A 154 7.10 5.69 12.62
C GLU A 154 6.38 5.16 13.87
N PHE A 155 6.11 3.87 13.87
CA PHE A 155 5.60 3.11 15.00
C PHE A 155 6.63 2.03 15.40
N PRO A 156 7.68 2.37 16.18
CA PRO A 156 8.83 1.49 16.40
C PRO A 156 8.48 0.14 17.03
N GLY A 157 7.45 0.12 17.88
CA GLY A 157 7.04 -1.07 18.63
C GLY A 157 5.91 -1.89 18.01
N LEU A 158 5.32 -1.43 16.90
CA LEU A 158 4.11 -2.04 16.35
C LEU A 158 4.41 -2.99 15.19
N SER A 159 3.52 -3.98 15.00
CA SER A 159 3.51 -4.88 13.85
C SER A 159 2.72 -4.29 12.68
N HIS A 160 2.76 -4.98 11.54
CA HIS A 160 2.13 -4.62 10.27
C HIS A 160 0.74 -3.98 10.40
N GLY A 161 0.59 -2.75 9.93
CA GLY A 161 -0.69 -2.03 9.85
C GLY A 161 -1.37 -1.72 11.19
N MET A 162 -0.69 -1.92 12.33
CA MET A 162 -1.34 -1.81 13.65
C MET A 162 -1.46 -0.38 14.19
N GLY A 163 -0.88 0.61 13.51
CA GLY A 163 -0.86 2.01 13.94
C GLY A 163 -2.28 2.56 14.19
N GLN A 164 -3.19 2.33 13.25
CA GLN A 164 -4.59 2.77 13.35
C GLN A 164 -5.36 2.16 14.53
N TYR A 165 -4.93 1.00 15.05
CA TYR A 165 -5.64 0.28 16.11
C TYR A 165 -5.00 0.45 17.49
N LEU A 166 -3.67 0.48 17.55
CA LEU A 166 -2.91 0.44 18.81
C LEU A 166 -2.24 1.79 19.15
N ALA A 167 -2.18 2.71 18.20
CA ALA A 167 -1.63 4.05 18.36
C ALA A 167 -2.48 5.08 17.58
N THR A 168 -3.80 4.95 17.68
CA THR A 168 -4.78 5.72 16.90
C THR A 168 -4.56 7.23 17.00
N GLU A 169 -4.21 7.75 18.19
CA GLU A 169 -3.90 9.17 18.36
C GLU A 169 -2.72 9.62 17.50
N GLN A 170 -1.59 8.89 17.54
CA GLN A 170 -0.43 9.19 16.69
C GLN A 170 -0.77 9.03 15.19
N TYR A 171 -1.60 8.03 14.84
CA TYR A 171 -2.04 7.81 13.47
C TYR A 171 -2.88 8.98 12.95
N VAL A 172 -3.90 9.39 13.71
CA VAL A 172 -4.78 10.53 13.39
C VAL A 172 -3.99 11.83 13.32
N ASN A 173 -3.11 12.08 14.30
CA ASN A 173 -2.24 13.26 14.32
C ASN A 173 -1.26 13.31 13.13
N GLY A 174 -0.99 12.19 12.46
CA GLY A 174 -0.24 12.16 11.21
C GLY A 174 -1.11 12.45 9.99
N ILE A 175 -2.22 11.72 9.83
CA ILE A 175 -3.04 11.79 8.61
C ILE A 175 -3.90 13.04 8.51
N GLU A 176 -4.47 13.51 9.62
CA GLU A 176 -5.39 14.64 9.62
C GLU A 176 -4.77 15.97 9.15
N PRO A 177 -3.64 16.44 9.72
CA PRO A 177 -3.04 17.68 9.26
C PRO A 177 -2.51 17.55 7.83
N PHE A 178 -2.11 16.35 7.41
CA PHE A 178 -1.74 16.07 6.01
C PHE A 178 -2.94 16.26 5.08
N LEU A 179 -4.08 15.60 5.37
CA LEU A 179 -5.31 15.72 4.60
C LEU A 179 -5.83 17.16 4.56
N ALA A 180 -5.79 17.85 5.69
CA ALA A 180 -6.18 19.26 5.79
C ALA A 180 -5.38 20.15 4.81
N ARG A 181 -4.06 19.96 4.74
CA ARG A 181 -3.19 20.70 3.82
C ARG A 181 -3.47 20.39 2.35
N VAL A 182 -3.58 19.11 1.98
CA VAL A 182 -3.71 18.71 0.57
C VAL A 182 -5.09 19.03 -0.02
N TRP A 183 -6.11 19.18 0.84
CA TRP A 183 -7.46 19.60 0.45
C TRP A 183 -7.75 21.08 0.70
N ASP A 184 -6.78 21.83 1.24
CA ASP A 184 -6.95 23.24 1.64
C ASP A 184 -8.18 23.48 2.53
N VAL A 185 -8.34 22.61 3.53
CA VAL A 185 -9.42 22.70 4.53
C VAL A 185 -8.82 22.87 5.93
N PRO A 186 -9.56 23.48 6.88
CA PRO A 186 -9.10 23.56 8.26
C PRO A 186 -8.88 22.15 8.84
N ALA A 187 -7.75 21.95 9.52
CA ALA A 187 -7.57 20.73 10.31
C ALA A 187 -8.66 20.67 11.39
N ILE A 188 -9.32 19.53 11.52
CA ILE A 188 -10.21 19.32 12.65
C ILE A 188 -9.27 19.09 13.84
N ALA A 189 -9.43 19.85 14.92
CA ALA A 189 -8.65 19.56 16.11
C ALA A 189 -9.28 18.31 16.75
N TRP A 190 -8.82 17.10 16.41
CA TRP A 190 -9.21 15.90 17.15
C TRP A 190 -8.81 16.08 18.62
N ARG A 191 -9.78 16.48 19.45
CA ARG A 191 -9.65 16.40 20.90
C ARG A 191 -10.22 15.06 21.31
N TYR A 192 -9.34 14.10 21.62
CA TYR A 192 -9.75 12.94 22.41
C TYR A 192 -10.34 13.47 23.72
N VAL A 193 -11.65 13.26 23.91
CA VAL A 193 -12.28 13.37 25.23
C VAL A 193 -12.24 11.97 25.81
N PRO A 194 -11.40 11.69 26.82
CA PRO A 194 -11.42 10.39 27.47
C PRO A 194 -12.83 10.12 27.95
N ALA A 195 -13.35 8.92 27.73
CA ALA A 195 -14.55 8.48 28.42
C ALA A 195 -14.24 8.60 29.93
N GLU A 196 -14.99 9.47 30.63
CA GLU A 196 -14.90 9.55 32.08
C GLU A 196 -15.00 8.13 32.63
N THR A 197 -13.98 7.74 33.37
CA THR A 197 -13.96 6.47 34.08
C THR A 197 -15.09 6.55 35.09
N THR A 198 -16.27 6.02 34.74
CA THR A 198 -17.37 5.87 35.67
C THR A 198 -16.99 4.74 36.61
N THR A 199 -16.18 5.07 37.62
CA THR A 199 -16.08 4.28 38.85
C THR A 199 -17.47 4.22 39.47
N ARG A 200 -18.08 3.03 39.41
CA ARG A 200 -19.10 2.59 40.35
C ARG A 200 -18.51 1.51 41.24
#